data_AF-A0A3L7NLZ5-F1
#
_entry.id   AF-A0A3L7NLZ5-F1
#
_cell.length_a   1.000
_cell.length_b   1.000
_cell.length_c   1.000
_cell.angle_alpha   90.00
_cell.angle_beta   90.00
_cell.angle_gamma   90.00
#
_symmetry.space_group_name_H-M   'P 1'
#
loop_
_entity.id
_entity.type
_entity.pdbx_description
1 polymer ?
#
loop_
_entity_poly.entity_id
_entity_poly.type
_entity_poly.pdbx_seq_one_letter_code
_entity_poly.pdbx_strand_id
1 'polypeptide(L)'
;MFENFGRVHSLREKDLRMSLQSGSMLETPGPLGADYAGEIPLQPICCKVSPPVSETDQDVSHVSHSDHLDLQEMAHEKTPSVWSNGIDWPTCIWIMGIHVLALAAPFFFTWSGLAICLGLCWFTGSLGVCLGYHRLLTHGSFSTYRPVRWFFAFVGGISGEGSALAWVANHRKHHAFSDLPGDPHSPRDGGFWSHMLWFFPMKSAETVNSLVHRWTPDLEKDPGIQFLHKTFLLWHFLIGGALLGTGWSLYDWPTGMSWLVWGLAVRMLYVFHVTWCVNSATHIWGYRNYETSDNSRNLWWVGLLAFGEGWHNNHHAYQRMAQHGHKWWEIDTTYWVINAMRLTGLAWNVVDSREGIKRSASSAS
;
A
#
# COMPACT_ATOMS: atom_id res chain seq x y z
N MET A 1 4.33 -31.39 13.74
CA MET A 1 2.96 -30.83 13.81
C MET A 1 2.71 -30.05 12.51
N PHE A 2 2.68 -30.78 11.39
CA PHE A 2 2.54 -30.28 10.02
C PHE A 2 1.58 -31.23 9.33
N GLU A 3 0.30 -30.87 9.28
CA GLU A 3 -0.73 -31.56 8.48
C GLU A 3 -1.94 -30.63 8.45
N ASN A 4 -2.05 -29.79 7.41
CA ASN A 4 -3.31 -29.25 6.85
C ASN A 4 -3.03 -28.18 5.77
N PHE A 5 -2.26 -28.55 4.75
CA PHE A 5 -2.26 -27.86 3.45
C PHE A 5 -2.32 -28.91 2.35
N GLY A 6 -3.53 -29.40 2.07
CA GLY A 6 -3.70 -30.47 1.09
C GLY A 6 -5.14 -30.92 0.92
N ARG A 7 -6.05 -30.03 0.52
CA ARG A 7 -7.36 -30.45 -0.05
C ARG A 7 -8.11 -29.30 -0.75
N VAL A 8 -7.64 -28.89 -1.93
CA VAL A 8 -8.52 -28.31 -2.97
C VAL A 8 -7.99 -28.71 -4.34
N HIS A 9 -8.25 -29.94 -4.75
CA HIS A 9 -8.25 -30.36 -6.16
C HIS A 9 -9.24 -31.51 -6.32
N SER A 10 -10.44 -31.18 -6.77
CA SER A 10 -11.39 -32.05 -7.47
C SER A 10 -12.54 -31.16 -7.90
N LEU A 11 -13.11 -31.41 -9.08
CA LEU A 11 -14.16 -30.64 -9.78
C LEU A 11 -13.67 -29.61 -10.81
N ARG A 12 -12.87 -30.06 -11.79
CA ARG A 12 -13.04 -29.64 -13.21
C ARG A 12 -12.25 -30.56 -14.16
N GLU A 13 -12.59 -31.84 -14.11
CA GLU A 13 -12.30 -32.80 -15.19
C GLU A 13 -13.63 -33.48 -15.54
N LYS A 14 -14.39 -32.84 -16.42
CA LYS A 14 -15.52 -33.38 -17.18
C LYS A 14 -16.04 -32.22 -18.03
N ASP A 15 -15.46 -32.09 -19.22
CA ASP A 15 -16.10 -31.58 -20.45
C ASP A 15 -15.02 -31.43 -21.52
N LEU A 16 -14.51 -32.57 -21.98
CA LEU A 16 -13.63 -32.66 -23.14
C LEU A 16 -13.72 -34.09 -23.69
N ARG A 17 -14.69 -34.31 -24.60
CA ARG A 17 -14.70 -35.29 -25.70
C ARG A 17 -16.09 -35.34 -26.32
N MET A 18 -16.26 -34.72 -27.49
CA MET A 18 -16.98 -35.28 -28.64
C MET A 18 -17.03 -34.25 -29.77
N SER A 19 -16.16 -34.42 -30.77
CA SER A 19 -16.52 -34.51 -32.19
C SER A 19 -15.24 -34.46 -33.03
N LEU A 20 -14.97 -35.57 -33.71
CA LEU A 20 -13.92 -35.76 -34.71
C LEU A 20 -14.58 -35.87 -36.09
N GLN A 21 -13.78 -35.60 -37.13
CA GLN A 21 -13.98 -35.87 -38.57
C GLN A 21 -14.69 -34.74 -39.35
N SER A 22 -14.25 -34.29 -40.53
CA SER A 22 -13.26 -34.79 -41.51
C SER A 22 -13.02 -33.77 -42.65
N GLY A 23 -11.82 -33.84 -43.26
CA GLY A 23 -11.53 -33.48 -44.67
C GLY A 23 -11.20 -32.01 -44.95
N SER A 24 -10.28 -31.62 -45.84
CA SER A 24 -9.28 -32.31 -46.68
C SER A 24 -8.41 -31.22 -47.36
N MET A 25 -7.11 -31.49 -47.50
CA MET A 25 -6.18 -31.11 -48.59
C MET A 25 -6.12 -29.69 -49.24
N LEU A 26 -4.87 -29.17 -49.20
CA LEU A 26 -4.05 -28.63 -50.31
C LEU A 26 -4.12 -27.15 -50.76
N GLU A 27 -2.88 -26.64 -50.96
CA GLU A 27 -2.41 -25.60 -51.89
C GLU A 27 -2.39 -24.11 -51.49
N THR A 28 -1.15 -23.61 -51.34
CA THR A 28 -0.69 -22.26 -51.73
C THR A 28 -0.33 -22.27 -53.23
N PRO A 29 -0.45 -21.18 -54.04
CA PRO A 29 0.37 -19.97 -53.85
C PRO A 29 -0.19 -18.62 -54.37
N GLY A 30 0.42 -17.53 -53.91
CA GLY A 30 0.74 -16.36 -54.75
C GLY A 30 -0.25 -15.17 -54.76
N PRO A 31 0.25 -13.95 -55.09
CA PRO A 31 -0.18 -12.69 -54.48
C PRO A 31 -1.08 -11.85 -55.40
N LEU A 32 -1.76 -10.83 -54.85
CA LEU A 32 -2.09 -9.54 -55.50
C LEU A 32 -2.95 -8.63 -54.59
N GLY A 33 -2.44 -7.43 -54.30
CA GLY A 33 -3.13 -6.15 -54.57
C GLY A 33 -4.34 -5.68 -53.74
N ALA A 34 -4.20 -4.42 -53.30
CA ALA A 34 -5.22 -3.37 -53.13
C ALA A 34 -5.97 -3.26 -51.79
N ASP A 35 -5.63 -2.15 -51.10
CA ASP A 35 -6.52 -1.18 -50.44
C ASP A 35 -7.88 -1.66 -49.96
N TYR A 36 -8.09 -1.65 -48.64
CA TYR A 36 -9.35 -1.17 -48.05
C TYR A 36 -9.09 -0.61 -46.65
N ALA A 37 -9.25 0.71 -46.55
CA ALA A 37 -9.55 1.41 -45.30
C ALA A 37 -10.90 0.91 -44.77
N GLY A 38 -10.94 0.58 -43.48
CA GLY A 38 -12.14 0.13 -42.78
C GLY A 38 -12.01 0.46 -41.31
N GLU A 39 -12.31 1.72 -40.97
CA GLU A 39 -12.45 2.20 -39.60
C GLU A 39 -13.61 1.45 -38.91
N ILE A 40 -13.32 0.84 -37.76
CA ILE A 40 -14.33 0.33 -36.82
C ILE A 40 -14.60 1.46 -35.82
N PRO A 41 -15.84 1.97 -35.69
CA PRO A 41 -16.13 3.07 -34.78
C PRO A 41 -16.19 2.55 -33.33
N LEU A 42 -15.20 2.93 -32.53
CA LEU A 42 -15.30 2.92 -31.07
C LEU A 42 -16.25 4.05 -30.65
N GLN A 43 -17.43 3.70 -30.12
CA GLN A 43 -18.34 4.68 -29.55
C GLN A 43 -17.75 5.25 -28.25
N PRO A 44 -17.63 6.58 -28.11
CA PRO A 44 -17.25 7.19 -26.84
C PRO A 44 -18.45 7.16 -25.87
N ILE A 45 -18.24 6.58 -24.69
CA ILE A 45 -19.14 6.74 -23.55
C ILE A 45 -19.03 8.20 -23.09
N CYS A 46 -19.96 9.02 -23.57
CA CYS A 46 -20.08 10.42 -23.21
C CYS A 46 -20.71 10.54 -21.81
N CYS A 47 -19.87 10.66 -20.78
CA CYS A 47 -20.31 11.20 -19.49
C CYS A 47 -20.61 12.69 -19.71
N LYS A 48 -21.90 13.03 -19.84
CA LYS A 48 -22.35 14.43 -19.81
C LYS A 48 -21.99 15.04 -18.46
N VAL A 49 -20.93 15.84 -18.44
CA VAL A 49 -20.65 16.78 -17.36
C VAL A 49 -21.52 18.01 -17.61
N SER A 50 -22.50 18.25 -16.75
CA SER A 50 -23.27 19.50 -16.75
C SER A 50 -22.36 20.67 -16.35
N PRO A 51 -22.48 21.85 -16.98
CA PRO A 51 -21.70 23.03 -16.59
C PRO A 51 -22.15 23.57 -15.21
N PRO A 52 -21.31 24.35 -14.51
CA PRO A 52 -21.66 24.89 -13.21
C PRO A 52 -22.78 25.92 -13.36
N VAL A 53 -23.87 25.71 -12.62
CA VAL A 53 -24.97 26.66 -12.50
C VAL A 53 -24.50 27.81 -11.61
N SER A 54 -24.67 29.03 -12.13
CA SER A 54 -24.48 30.29 -11.42
C SER A 54 -25.35 30.34 -10.16
N GLU A 55 -24.74 30.71 -9.03
CA GLU A 55 -25.46 30.98 -7.78
C GLU A 55 -26.49 32.10 -7.99
N THR A 56 -27.76 31.72 -7.91
CA THR A 56 -28.85 32.62 -7.53
C THR A 56 -29.66 31.89 -6.48
N ASP A 57 -29.78 32.52 -5.32
CA ASP A 57 -30.68 32.17 -4.20
C ASP A 57 -32.01 31.61 -4.70
N GLN A 58 -32.33 30.36 -4.35
CA GLN A 58 -33.65 29.92 -3.89
C GLN A 58 -33.69 28.42 -3.57
N ASP A 59 -34.35 28.14 -2.43
CA ASP A 59 -35.02 26.90 -2.04
C ASP A 59 -34.20 25.73 -1.46
N VAL A 60 -33.83 25.89 -0.18
CA VAL A 60 -33.54 24.77 0.71
C VAL A 60 -34.87 24.24 1.25
N SER A 61 -35.59 23.45 0.46
CA SER A 61 -36.56 22.50 0.99
C SER A 61 -36.84 21.40 -0.03
N HIS A 62 -36.76 20.15 0.44
CA HIS A 62 -37.02 18.87 -0.25
C HIS A 62 -35.82 17.92 -0.31
N VAL A 63 -35.23 17.64 0.86
CA VAL A 63 -34.79 16.27 1.16
C VAL A 63 -36.05 15.51 1.56
N SER A 64 -36.35 14.38 0.91
CA SER A 64 -37.58 13.65 1.18
C SER A 64 -37.54 13.03 2.58
N HIS A 65 -38.70 12.94 3.24
CA HIS A 65 -38.78 12.39 4.60
C HIS A 65 -38.30 10.92 4.67
N SER A 66 -38.35 10.20 3.54
CA SER A 66 -37.79 8.85 3.37
C SER A 66 -36.26 8.81 3.39
N ASP A 67 -35.57 9.79 2.81
CA ASP A 67 -34.10 9.80 2.78
C ASP A 67 -33.50 10.02 4.19
N HIS A 68 -34.22 10.76 5.05
CA HIS A 68 -33.84 10.94 6.45
C HIS A 68 -34.09 9.69 7.30
N LEU A 69 -35.12 8.91 6.99
CA LEU A 69 -35.41 7.65 7.67
C LEU A 69 -34.40 6.57 7.28
N ASP A 70 -34.03 6.46 6.00
CA ASP A 70 -33.02 5.50 5.54
C ASP A 70 -31.63 5.77 6.15
N LEU A 71 -31.25 7.04 6.30
CA LEU A 71 -29.98 7.42 6.97
C LEU A 71 -30.02 7.20 8.49
N GLN A 72 -31.17 7.39 9.14
CA GLN A 72 -31.34 7.09 10.57
C GLN A 72 -31.44 5.59 10.84
N GLU A 73 -32.02 4.81 9.93
CA GLU A 73 -32.18 3.37 10.05
C GLU A 73 -30.83 2.66 9.80
N MET A 74 -30.03 3.14 8.84
CA MET A 74 -28.63 2.73 8.68
C MET A 74 -27.73 3.12 9.87
N ALA A 75 -28.05 4.22 10.58
CA ALA A 75 -27.36 4.59 11.82
C ALA A 75 -27.79 3.74 13.03
N HIS A 76 -28.91 3.00 12.92
CA HIS A 76 -29.48 2.17 13.97
C HIS A 76 -29.13 0.68 13.87
N GLU A 77 -28.63 0.21 12.72
CA GLU A 77 -27.95 -1.08 12.67
C GLU A 77 -26.68 -0.99 13.51
N LYS A 78 -26.66 -1.72 14.64
CA LYS A 78 -25.42 -1.94 15.41
C LYS A 78 -24.42 -2.57 14.46
N THR A 79 -23.48 -1.77 13.97
CA THR A 79 -22.33 -2.28 13.23
C THR A 79 -21.69 -3.35 14.10
N PRO A 80 -21.52 -4.58 13.59
CA PRO A 80 -20.89 -5.64 14.35
C PRO A 80 -19.56 -5.13 14.90
N SER A 81 -19.29 -5.42 16.16
CA SER A 81 -17.98 -5.12 16.75
C SER A 81 -16.89 -5.62 15.81
N VAL A 82 -15.83 -4.84 15.60
CA VAL A 82 -14.66 -5.26 14.80
C VAL A 82 -14.10 -6.61 15.26
N TRP A 83 -14.33 -6.99 16.52
CA TRP A 83 -13.91 -8.26 17.12
C TRP A 83 -14.90 -9.41 16.93
N SER A 84 -16.00 -9.24 16.19
CA SER A 84 -17.05 -10.26 16.03
C SER A 84 -16.53 -11.57 15.46
N ASN A 85 -15.49 -11.51 14.63
CA ASN A 85 -14.86 -12.67 13.99
C ASN A 85 -13.67 -13.20 14.80
N GLY A 86 -13.39 -12.64 15.97
CA GLY A 86 -12.25 -13.00 16.82
C GLY A 86 -10.94 -12.29 16.44
N ILE A 87 -9.82 -12.90 16.83
CA ILE A 87 -8.46 -12.36 16.70
C ILE A 87 -7.73 -13.07 15.55
N ASP A 88 -7.06 -12.30 14.70
CA ASP A 88 -6.11 -12.77 13.69
C ASP A 88 -4.82 -13.26 14.37
N TRP A 89 -4.86 -14.50 14.85
CA TRP A 89 -3.73 -15.14 15.52
C TRP A 89 -2.45 -15.17 14.68
N PRO A 90 -2.47 -15.50 13.38
CA PRO A 90 -1.28 -15.39 12.53
C PRO A 90 -0.61 -14.01 12.58
N THR A 91 -1.38 -12.94 12.41
CA THR A 91 -0.86 -11.56 12.47
C THR A 91 -0.33 -11.24 13.87
N CYS A 92 -1.06 -11.64 14.92
CA CYS A 92 -0.63 -11.45 16.31
C CYS A 92 0.69 -12.18 16.61
N ILE A 93 0.80 -13.45 16.23
CA ILE A 93 2.00 -14.27 16.43
C ILE A 93 3.18 -13.69 15.67
N TRP A 94 2.97 -13.21 14.44
CA TRP A 94 4.02 -12.57 13.65
C TRP A 94 4.54 -11.30 14.34
N ILE A 95 3.65 -10.35 14.65
CA ILE A 95 4.01 -9.08 15.27
C ILE A 95 4.66 -9.34 16.64
N MET A 96 4.05 -10.16 17.49
CA MET A 96 4.58 -10.49 18.82
C MET A 96 5.92 -11.23 18.73
N GLY A 97 6.08 -12.14 17.77
CA GLY A 97 7.32 -12.87 17.55
C GLY A 97 8.49 -11.95 17.19
N ILE A 98 8.25 -10.96 16.33
CA ILE A 98 9.25 -9.92 16.00
C ILE A 98 9.60 -9.09 17.24
N HIS A 99 8.62 -8.68 18.05
CA HIS A 99 8.87 -7.93 19.29
C HIS A 99 9.70 -8.75 20.29
N VAL A 100 9.33 -10.02 20.51
CA VAL A 100 10.04 -10.92 21.42
C VAL A 100 11.47 -11.18 20.94
N LEU A 101 11.67 -11.41 19.63
CA LEU A 101 13.01 -11.60 19.07
C LEU A 101 13.86 -10.33 19.22
N ALA A 102 13.28 -9.15 19.09
CA ALA A 102 13.99 -7.89 19.30
C ALA A 102 14.47 -7.70 20.76
N LEU A 103 13.82 -8.32 21.75
CA LEU A 103 14.31 -8.30 23.14
C LEU A 103 15.67 -8.99 23.31
N ALA A 104 16.08 -9.83 22.36
CA ALA A 104 17.40 -10.45 22.35
C ALA A 104 18.53 -9.48 21.94
N ALA A 105 18.20 -8.28 21.45
CA ALA A 105 19.17 -7.33 20.88
C ALA A 105 20.36 -6.99 21.79
N PRO A 106 20.20 -6.76 23.12
CA PRO A 106 21.33 -6.49 24.00
C PRO A 106 22.31 -7.65 24.13
N PHE A 107 21.84 -8.90 23.99
CA PHE A 107 22.66 -10.10 24.12
C PHE A 107 23.42 -10.45 22.84
N PHE A 108 22.97 -9.93 21.70
CA PHE A 108 23.58 -10.14 20.38
C PHE A 108 23.98 -8.81 19.74
N PHE A 109 24.48 -7.86 20.51
CA PHE A 109 24.96 -6.59 19.95
C PHE A 109 26.29 -6.77 19.22
N THR A 110 26.34 -6.29 17.98
CA THR A 110 27.58 -6.06 17.24
C THR A 110 27.46 -4.78 16.44
N TRP A 111 28.59 -4.11 16.17
CA TRP A 111 28.60 -2.91 15.33
C TRP A 111 28.15 -3.20 13.89
N SER A 112 28.48 -4.38 13.36
CA SER A 112 28.04 -4.80 12.02
C SER A 112 26.53 -5.06 11.99
N GLY A 113 25.96 -5.71 13.01
CA GLY A 113 24.51 -5.89 13.15
C GLY A 113 23.76 -4.56 13.23
N LEU A 114 24.26 -3.61 14.02
CA LEU A 114 23.69 -2.26 14.09
C LEU A 114 23.77 -1.53 12.74
N ALA A 115 24.91 -1.59 12.04
CA ALA A 115 25.07 -0.95 10.73
C ALA A 115 24.10 -1.54 9.69
N ILE A 116 23.95 -2.87 9.67
CA ILE A 116 22.96 -3.56 8.83
C ILE A 116 21.54 -3.12 9.19
N CYS A 117 21.20 -3.05 10.48
CA CYS A 117 19.90 -2.57 10.95
C CYS A 117 19.60 -1.18 10.41
N LEU A 118 20.50 -0.21 10.60
CA LEU A 118 20.30 1.17 10.16
C LEU A 118 20.17 1.27 8.63
N GLY A 119 21.02 0.56 7.89
CA GLY A 119 20.93 0.50 6.43
C GLY A 119 19.60 -0.09 5.96
N LEU A 120 19.15 -1.18 6.58
CA LEU A 120 17.87 -1.82 6.26
C LEU A 120 16.66 -1.01 6.74
N CYS A 121 16.75 -0.24 7.83
CA CYS A 121 15.70 0.71 8.25
C CYS A 121 15.47 1.77 7.18
N TRP A 122 16.54 2.40 6.69
CA TRP A 122 16.43 3.35 5.58
C TRP A 122 15.93 2.67 4.30
N PHE A 123 16.50 1.52 3.95
CA PHE A 123 16.15 0.82 2.72
C PHE A 123 14.68 0.37 2.70
N THR A 124 14.21 -0.29 3.75
CA THR A 124 12.83 -0.82 3.80
C THR A 124 11.79 0.23 4.20
N GLY A 125 12.13 1.15 5.12
CA GLY A 125 11.24 2.25 5.49
C GLY A 125 11.16 3.32 4.39
N SER A 126 12.27 3.98 4.07
CA SER A 126 12.28 5.10 3.11
C SER A 126 12.00 4.64 1.68
N LEU A 127 12.73 3.64 1.16
CA LEU A 127 12.56 3.23 -0.24
C LEU A 127 11.38 2.26 -0.43
N GLY A 128 11.17 1.36 0.53
CA GLY A 128 10.09 0.39 0.48
C GLY A 128 8.73 1.00 0.77
N VAL A 129 8.52 1.46 2.00
CA VAL A 129 7.22 1.96 2.47
C VAL A 129 6.95 3.36 1.91
N CYS A 130 7.82 4.34 2.16
CA CYS A 130 7.55 5.74 1.80
C CYS A 130 7.57 5.95 0.27
N LEU A 131 8.64 5.54 -0.43
CA LEU A 131 8.74 5.72 -1.88
C LEU A 131 7.85 4.71 -2.63
N GLY A 132 8.00 3.42 -2.32
CA GLY A 132 7.35 2.33 -3.04
C GLY A 132 5.85 2.24 -2.76
N TYR A 133 5.47 1.87 -1.54
CA TYR A 133 4.06 1.63 -1.20
C TYR A 133 3.25 2.91 -1.20
N HIS A 134 3.77 3.95 -0.57
CA HIS A 134 3.03 5.18 -0.38
C HIS A 134 3.00 6.05 -1.64
N ARG A 135 4.12 6.65 -2.03
CA ARG A 135 4.14 7.65 -3.12
C ARG A 135 3.97 7.03 -4.51
N LEU A 136 4.57 5.88 -4.78
CA LEU A 136 4.49 5.22 -6.08
C LEU A 136 3.17 4.44 -6.27
N LEU A 137 2.89 3.44 -5.42
CA LEU A 137 1.78 2.53 -5.63
C LEU A 137 0.43 3.09 -5.17
N THR A 138 0.38 3.80 -4.05
CA THR A 138 -0.89 4.36 -3.55
C THR A 138 -1.30 5.59 -4.34
N HIS A 139 -0.40 6.57 -4.45
CA HIS A 139 -0.75 7.90 -4.94
C HIS A 139 -0.35 8.19 -6.39
N GLY A 140 0.49 7.34 -6.97
CA GLY A 140 0.99 7.54 -8.33
C GLY A 140 1.64 8.91 -8.48
N SER A 141 2.43 9.33 -7.49
CA SER A 141 3.11 10.64 -7.44
C SER A 141 4.18 10.78 -8.52
N PHE A 142 4.60 9.66 -9.12
CA PHE A 142 5.47 9.60 -10.28
C PHE A 142 5.24 8.29 -11.05
N SER A 143 5.74 8.25 -12.29
CA SER A 143 5.79 7.06 -13.13
C SER A 143 7.22 6.50 -13.19
N THR A 144 7.33 5.18 -13.29
CA THR A 144 8.62 4.48 -13.41
C THR A 144 8.45 3.18 -14.21
N TYR A 145 9.56 2.54 -14.57
CA TYR A 145 9.58 1.27 -15.28
C TYR A 145 9.02 0.13 -14.41
N ARG A 146 8.37 -0.86 -15.03
CA ARG A 146 7.79 -2.00 -14.30
C ARG A 146 8.79 -2.76 -13.41
N PRO A 147 10.03 -3.07 -13.85
CA PRO A 147 11.01 -3.72 -12.96
C PRO A 147 11.37 -2.87 -11.75
N VAL A 148 11.48 -1.55 -11.92
CA VAL A 148 11.77 -0.60 -10.83
C VAL A 148 10.59 -0.54 -9.85
N ARG A 149 9.36 -0.52 -10.36
CA ARG A 149 8.15 -0.62 -9.54
C ARG A 149 8.14 -1.92 -8.72
N TRP A 150 8.41 -3.06 -9.35
CA TRP A 150 8.42 -4.35 -8.65
C TRP A 150 9.55 -4.42 -7.62
N PHE A 151 10.71 -3.85 -7.91
CA PHE A 151 11.79 -3.73 -6.94
C PHE A 151 11.34 -2.96 -5.70
N PHE A 152 10.79 -1.76 -5.83
CA PHE A 152 10.30 -1.01 -4.66
C PHE A 152 9.12 -1.70 -3.96
N ALA A 153 8.26 -2.40 -4.71
CA ALA A 153 7.19 -3.19 -4.12
C ALA A 153 7.72 -4.37 -3.29
N PHE A 154 8.81 -5.00 -3.74
CA PHE A 154 9.51 -6.05 -3.00
C PHE A 154 10.19 -5.48 -1.74
N VAL A 155 10.90 -4.35 -1.88
CA VAL A 155 11.56 -3.67 -0.74
C VAL A 155 10.54 -3.24 0.32
N GLY A 156 9.37 -2.74 -0.10
CA GLY A 156 8.26 -2.47 0.81
C GLY A 156 7.71 -3.75 1.43
N GLY A 157 7.62 -4.85 0.68
CA GLY A 157 7.10 -6.12 1.18
C GLY A 157 7.95 -6.69 2.30
N ILE A 158 9.26 -6.55 2.20
CA ILE A 158 10.19 -7.04 3.22
C ILE A 158 10.26 -6.13 4.46
N SER A 159 9.50 -5.01 4.52
CA SER A 159 9.33 -4.22 5.74
C SER A 159 8.50 -4.96 6.79
N GLY A 160 7.65 -5.90 6.37
CA GLY A 160 6.80 -6.70 7.24
C GLY A 160 5.41 -6.10 7.52
N GLU A 161 5.04 -4.98 6.90
CA GLU A 161 3.77 -4.26 7.15
C GLU A 161 2.57 -4.80 6.33
N GLY A 162 2.68 -6.03 5.84
CA GLY A 162 1.72 -6.63 4.91
C GLY A 162 2.13 -6.45 3.45
N SER A 163 1.51 -7.25 2.58
CA SER A 163 1.79 -7.21 1.15
C SER A 163 1.40 -5.87 0.51
N ALA A 164 2.02 -5.55 -0.63
CA ALA A 164 1.73 -4.33 -1.40
C ALA A 164 0.23 -4.11 -1.64
N LEU A 165 -0.52 -5.14 -2.06
CA LEU A 165 -1.96 -5.03 -2.31
C LEU A 165 -2.73 -4.69 -1.04
N ALA A 166 -2.48 -5.40 0.06
CA ALA A 166 -3.16 -5.17 1.32
C ALA A 166 -2.82 -3.79 1.92
N TRP A 167 -1.54 -3.40 1.88
CA TRP A 167 -1.08 -2.10 2.40
C TRP A 167 -1.72 -0.95 1.61
N VAL A 168 -1.61 -0.97 0.28
CA VAL A 168 -2.18 0.07 -0.59
C VAL A 168 -3.70 0.13 -0.47
N ALA A 169 -4.38 -1.02 -0.37
CA ALA A 169 -5.83 -1.06 -0.22
C ALA A 169 -6.29 -0.40 1.09
N ASN A 170 -5.64 -0.71 2.22
CA ASN A 170 -5.95 -0.06 3.49
C ASN A 170 -5.62 1.44 3.43
N HIS A 171 -4.50 1.83 2.83
CA HIS A 171 -4.10 3.24 2.77
C HIS A 171 -5.03 4.08 1.89
N ARG A 172 -5.44 3.57 0.72
CA ARG A 172 -6.44 4.23 -0.13
C ARG A 172 -7.79 4.34 0.59
N LYS A 173 -8.20 3.30 1.33
CA LYS A 173 -9.41 3.35 2.15
C LYS A 173 -9.29 4.38 3.28
N HIS A 174 -8.14 4.46 3.94
CA HIS A 174 -7.87 5.48 4.95
C HIS A 174 -8.03 6.89 4.35
N HIS A 175 -7.42 7.19 3.21
CA HIS A 175 -7.58 8.50 2.57
C HIS A 175 -9.03 8.84 2.21
N ALA A 176 -9.84 7.85 1.82
CA ALA A 176 -11.25 8.06 1.50
C ALA A 176 -12.13 8.30 2.74
N PHE A 177 -11.74 7.78 3.90
CA PHE A 177 -12.54 7.82 5.13
C PHE A 177 -11.76 8.39 6.32
N SER A 178 -10.73 9.18 6.09
CA SER A 178 -9.76 9.57 7.13
C SER A 178 -10.47 10.26 8.29
N ASP A 179 -10.30 9.73 9.51
CA ASP A 179 -10.98 10.18 10.73
C ASP A 179 -12.53 10.14 10.68
N LEU A 180 -13.11 9.41 9.72
CA LEU A 180 -14.54 9.16 9.56
C LEU A 180 -14.86 7.68 9.82
N PRO A 181 -16.14 7.33 10.06
CA PRO A 181 -16.56 5.93 10.12
C PRO A 181 -16.12 5.17 8.86
N GLY A 182 -15.41 4.06 9.05
CA GLY A 182 -14.89 3.23 7.97
C GLY A 182 -13.38 3.35 7.73
N ASP A 183 -12.70 4.34 8.32
CA ASP A 183 -11.24 4.39 8.40
C ASP A 183 -10.70 3.11 9.08
N PRO A 184 -9.74 2.38 8.47
CA PRO A 184 -9.14 1.21 9.12
C PRO A 184 -8.48 1.51 10.48
N HIS A 185 -7.92 2.70 10.66
CA HIS A 185 -7.06 3.03 11.79
C HIS A 185 -7.25 4.46 12.28
N SER A 186 -8.52 4.92 12.35
CA SER A 186 -8.85 6.23 12.90
C SER A 186 -8.44 6.32 14.37
N PRO A 187 -7.70 7.38 14.79
CA PRO A 187 -7.44 7.65 16.20
C PRO A 187 -8.69 7.96 17.01
N ARG A 188 -9.83 8.26 16.37
CA ARG A 188 -11.12 8.43 17.07
C ARG A 188 -11.61 7.14 17.71
N ASP A 189 -11.16 5.99 17.18
CA ASP A 189 -11.40 4.66 17.77
C ASP A 189 -10.37 4.33 18.87
N GLY A 190 -9.40 5.21 19.11
CA GLY A 190 -8.41 5.15 20.18
C GLY A 190 -6.97 5.29 19.68
N GLY A 191 -6.10 5.97 20.45
CA GLY A 191 -4.70 6.16 20.07
C GLY A 191 -3.90 4.85 19.93
N PHE A 192 -4.15 3.85 20.79
CA PHE A 192 -3.57 2.52 20.63
C PHE A 192 -4.17 1.74 19.47
N TRP A 193 -5.43 2.01 19.14
CA TRP A 193 -6.09 1.41 17.98
C TRP A 193 -5.41 1.84 16.69
N SER A 194 -5.30 3.16 16.47
CA SER A 194 -4.63 3.70 15.27
C SER A 194 -3.15 3.35 15.20
N HIS A 195 -2.49 3.19 16.34
CA HIS A 195 -1.09 2.77 16.39
C HIS A 195 -0.91 1.29 16.00
N MET A 196 -1.66 0.35 16.59
CA MET A 196 -1.37 -1.07 16.38
C MET A 196 -2.58 -2.00 16.42
N LEU A 197 -3.59 -1.74 17.27
CA LEU A 197 -4.62 -2.76 17.52
C LEU A 197 -5.50 -3.06 16.29
N TRP A 198 -5.59 -2.15 15.33
CA TRP A 198 -6.37 -2.34 14.11
C TRP A 198 -5.92 -3.51 13.22
N PHE A 199 -4.71 -4.04 13.43
CA PHE A 199 -4.20 -5.23 12.75
C PHE A 199 -4.76 -6.55 13.28
N PHE A 200 -5.21 -6.59 14.54
CA PHE A 200 -5.52 -7.83 15.25
C PHE A 200 -6.93 -8.41 15.05
N PRO A 201 -7.96 -7.67 14.62
CA PRO A 201 -9.24 -8.26 14.31
C PRO A 201 -9.17 -9.24 13.13
N MET A 202 -9.80 -10.41 13.29
CA MET A 202 -9.88 -11.42 12.23
C MET A 202 -10.67 -10.89 11.03
N LYS A 203 -10.05 -10.92 9.85
CA LYS A 203 -10.69 -10.61 8.57
C LYS A 203 -10.83 -11.90 7.76
N SER A 204 -12.04 -12.22 7.32
CA SER A 204 -12.23 -13.37 6.43
C SER A 204 -11.48 -13.15 5.11
N ALA A 205 -11.07 -14.23 4.44
CA ALA A 205 -10.42 -14.14 3.13
C ALA A 205 -11.29 -13.36 2.13
N GLU A 206 -12.61 -13.52 2.19
CA GLU A 206 -13.57 -12.74 1.39
C GLU A 206 -13.52 -11.24 1.70
N THR A 207 -13.43 -10.86 2.99
CA THR A 207 -13.29 -9.46 3.41
C THR A 207 -11.99 -8.86 2.88
N VAL A 208 -10.88 -9.60 2.97
CA VAL A 208 -9.58 -9.15 2.46
C VAL A 208 -9.60 -9.02 0.93
N ASN A 209 -10.15 -10.01 0.23
CA ASN A 209 -10.23 -10.00 -1.23
C ASN A 209 -11.13 -8.88 -1.74
N SER A 210 -12.29 -8.65 -1.12
CA SER A 210 -13.17 -7.53 -1.48
C SER A 210 -12.54 -6.17 -1.23
N LEU A 211 -11.78 -6.01 -0.14
CA LEU A 211 -10.99 -4.80 0.12
C LEU A 211 -9.97 -4.57 -1.00
N VAL A 212 -9.15 -5.58 -1.31
CA VAL A 212 -8.13 -5.49 -2.37
C VAL A 212 -8.75 -5.19 -3.73
N HIS A 213 -9.81 -5.91 -4.09
CA HIS A 213 -10.49 -5.73 -5.38
C HIS A 213 -11.08 -4.32 -5.53
N ARG A 214 -11.70 -3.79 -4.47
CA ARG A 214 -12.29 -2.45 -4.47
C ARG A 214 -11.24 -1.35 -4.55
N TRP A 215 -10.17 -1.45 -3.78
CA TRP A 215 -9.22 -0.34 -3.58
C TRP A 215 -7.97 -0.43 -4.44
N THR A 216 -7.65 -1.59 -5.02
CA THR A 216 -6.45 -1.80 -5.85
C THR A 216 -6.69 -2.53 -7.19
N PRO A 217 -7.77 -2.24 -7.93
CA PRO A 217 -8.06 -2.95 -9.19
C PRO A 217 -7.01 -2.74 -10.28
N ASP A 218 -6.23 -1.66 -10.20
CA ASP A 218 -5.07 -1.36 -11.04
C ASP A 218 -3.87 -2.25 -10.73
N LEU A 219 -3.58 -2.49 -9.45
CA LEU A 219 -2.44 -3.30 -9.01
C LEU A 219 -2.73 -4.79 -9.05
N GLU A 220 -3.99 -5.19 -8.87
CA GLU A 220 -4.42 -6.59 -8.91
C GLU A 220 -4.12 -7.23 -10.27
N LYS A 221 -4.14 -6.44 -11.35
CA LYS A 221 -3.83 -6.86 -12.72
C LYS A 221 -2.33 -6.96 -13.01
N ASP A 222 -1.45 -6.47 -12.14
CA ASP A 222 -0.01 -6.53 -12.37
C ASP A 222 0.57 -7.88 -11.86
N PRO A 223 1.03 -8.77 -12.75
CA PRO A 223 1.52 -10.09 -12.36
C PRO A 223 2.71 -10.05 -11.40
N GLY A 224 3.57 -9.03 -11.48
CA GLY A 224 4.70 -8.90 -10.56
C GLY A 224 4.25 -8.56 -9.13
N ILE A 225 3.24 -7.70 -9.00
CA ILE A 225 2.65 -7.36 -7.69
C ILE A 225 1.92 -8.57 -7.10
N GLN A 226 1.18 -9.33 -7.94
CA GLN A 226 0.53 -10.57 -7.53
C GLN A 226 1.52 -11.63 -7.05
N PHE A 227 2.66 -11.77 -7.74
CA PHE A 227 3.73 -12.68 -7.31
C PHE A 227 4.28 -12.27 -5.94
N LEU A 228 4.57 -10.99 -5.74
CA LEU A 228 5.07 -10.47 -4.45
C LEU A 228 4.03 -10.59 -3.33
N HIS A 229 2.75 -10.42 -3.63
CA HIS A 229 1.66 -10.62 -2.68
C HIS A 229 1.62 -12.07 -2.18
N LYS A 230 1.67 -13.04 -3.11
CA LYS A 230 1.61 -14.48 -2.78
C LYS A 230 2.87 -14.98 -2.08
N THR A 231 4.02 -14.36 -2.34
CA THR A 231 5.32 -14.75 -1.77
C THR A 231 5.72 -13.90 -0.57
N PHE A 232 4.86 -13.01 -0.08
CA PHE A 232 5.16 -12.03 0.97
C PHE A 232 5.85 -12.65 2.20
N LEU A 233 5.30 -13.73 2.78
CA LEU A 233 5.90 -14.37 3.96
C LEU A 233 7.21 -15.08 3.65
N LEU A 234 7.35 -15.70 2.47
CA LEU A 234 8.54 -16.44 2.07
C LEU A 234 9.80 -15.56 2.15
N TRP A 235 9.72 -14.32 1.67
CA TRP A 235 10.88 -13.43 1.61
C TRP A 235 11.46 -13.11 2.98
N HIS A 236 10.63 -13.04 4.02
CA HIS A 236 11.12 -12.77 5.37
C HIS A 236 11.94 -13.93 5.93
N PHE A 237 11.54 -15.18 5.67
CA PHE A 237 12.31 -16.36 6.05
C PHE A 237 13.61 -16.46 5.26
N LEU A 238 13.58 -16.15 3.96
CA LEU A 238 14.79 -16.15 3.12
C LEU A 238 15.78 -15.07 3.58
N ILE A 239 15.32 -13.85 3.86
CA ILE A 239 16.18 -12.76 4.33
C ILE A 239 16.71 -13.04 5.74
N GLY A 240 15.86 -13.54 6.65
CA GLY A 240 16.30 -13.93 7.99
C GLY A 240 17.35 -15.04 7.94
N GLY A 241 17.11 -16.07 7.14
CA GLY A 241 18.07 -17.16 6.91
C GLY A 241 19.37 -16.69 6.27
N ALA A 242 19.29 -15.76 5.30
CA ALA A 242 20.47 -15.17 4.67
C ALA A 242 21.28 -14.32 5.66
N LEU A 243 20.65 -13.49 6.48
CA LEU A 243 21.32 -12.69 7.52
C LEU A 243 22.04 -13.60 8.53
N LEU A 244 21.33 -14.61 9.05
CA LEU A 244 21.91 -15.58 9.98
C LEU A 244 23.07 -16.36 9.35
N GLY A 245 22.85 -16.93 8.17
CA GLY A 245 23.81 -17.79 7.49
C GLY A 245 25.06 -17.06 7.00
N THR A 246 24.92 -15.81 6.54
CA THR A 246 26.07 -15.00 6.11
C THR A 246 26.87 -14.48 7.30
N GLY A 247 26.22 -13.97 8.34
CA GLY A 247 26.91 -13.54 9.55
C GLY A 247 27.65 -14.71 10.23
N TRP A 248 27.03 -15.89 10.23
CA TRP A 248 27.67 -17.09 10.77
C TRP A 248 28.84 -17.58 9.91
N SER A 249 28.68 -17.69 8.60
CA SER A 249 29.72 -18.23 7.73
C SER A 249 30.94 -17.32 7.55
N LEU A 250 30.73 -16.00 7.58
CA LEU A 250 31.81 -15.02 7.42
C LEU A 250 32.54 -14.70 8.73
N TYR A 251 31.89 -14.87 9.88
CA TYR A 251 32.43 -14.52 11.19
C TYR A 251 32.25 -15.66 12.20
N ASP A 252 31.10 -15.71 12.88
CA ASP A 252 30.79 -16.70 13.92
C ASP A 252 29.28 -16.74 14.23
N TRP A 253 28.86 -17.74 15.01
CA TRP A 253 27.45 -17.92 15.38
C TRP A 253 26.84 -16.68 16.09
N PRO A 254 27.50 -16.06 17.08
CA PRO A 254 27.01 -14.82 17.69
C PRO A 254 26.78 -13.69 16.69
N THR A 255 27.67 -13.52 15.70
CA THR A 255 27.51 -12.51 14.64
C THR A 255 26.33 -12.84 13.73
N GLY A 256 26.15 -14.12 13.36
CA GLY A 256 24.96 -14.57 12.62
C GLY A 256 23.65 -14.23 13.37
N MET A 257 23.60 -14.55 14.67
CA MET A 257 22.46 -14.18 15.52
C MET A 257 22.29 -12.67 15.65
N SER A 258 23.39 -11.91 15.74
CA SER A 258 23.36 -10.46 15.74
C SER A 258 22.70 -9.90 14.48
N TRP A 259 23.09 -10.39 13.30
CA TRP A 259 22.53 -9.93 12.03
C TRP A 259 21.06 -10.31 11.87
N LEU A 260 20.65 -11.48 12.36
CA LEU A 260 19.24 -11.87 12.41
C LEU A 260 18.45 -10.94 13.36
N VAL A 261 18.89 -10.78 14.60
CA VAL A 261 18.17 -9.98 15.60
C VAL A 261 18.11 -8.51 15.19
N TRP A 262 19.24 -7.92 14.82
CA TRP A 262 19.30 -6.50 14.45
C TRP A 262 18.75 -6.24 13.05
N GLY A 263 19.17 -7.02 12.05
CA GLY A 263 18.79 -6.82 10.65
C GLY A 263 17.37 -7.26 10.29
N LEU A 264 16.79 -8.22 11.03
CA LEU A 264 15.39 -8.61 10.87
C LEU A 264 14.51 -7.98 11.95
N ALA A 265 14.69 -8.36 13.21
CA ALA A 265 13.71 -8.05 14.25
C ALA A 265 13.71 -6.58 14.70
N VAL A 266 14.86 -6.05 15.14
CA VAL A 266 14.97 -4.65 15.59
C VAL A 266 14.63 -3.69 14.45
N ARG A 267 15.13 -3.98 13.24
CA ARG A 267 14.81 -3.20 12.04
C ARG A 267 13.32 -3.18 11.73
N MET A 268 12.63 -4.32 11.74
CA MET A 268 11.18 -4.37 11.54
C MET A 268 10.43 -3.64 12.64
N LEU A 269 10.82 -3.83 13.91
CA LEU A 269 10.22 -3.16 15.05
C LEU A 269 10.32 -1.63 14.91
N TYR A 270 11.48 -1.12 14.50
CA TYR A 270 11.65 0.30 14.21
C TYR A 270 10.69 0.76 13.11
N VAL A 271 10.68 0.07 11.97
CA VAL A 271 9.85 0.46 10.82
C VAL A 271 8.36 0.41 11.17
N PHE A 272 7.91 -0.64 11.86
CA PHE A 272 6.55 -0.76 12.38
C PHE A 272 6.15 0.46 13.19
N HIS A 273 6.83 0.73 14.30
CA HIS A 273 6.41 1.81 15.20
C HIS A 273 6.51 3.19 14.56
N VAL A 274 7.51 3.41 13.69
CA VAL A 274 7.65 4.69 12.98
C VAL A 274 6.50 4.89 11.98
N THR A 275 6.16 3.87 11.18
CA THR A 275 5.00 3.96 10.26
C THR A 275 3.69 4.08 11.05
N TRP A 276 3.54 3.34 12.15
CA TRP A 276 2.35 3.40 13.00
C TRP A 276 2.19 4.76 13.71
N CYS A 277 3.29 5.47 13.99
CA CYS A 277 3.23 6.86 14.42
C CYS A 277 2.62 7.79 13.36
N VAL A 278 2.76 7.48 12.07
CA VAL A 278 2.11 8.22 10.97
C VAL A 278 0.58 8.01 10.94
N ASN A 279 0.08 6.91 11.49
CA ASN A 279 -1.37 6.70 11.62
C ASN A 279 -1.91 7.33 12.91
N SER A 280 -1.09 7.36 13.96
CA SER A 280 -1.50 7.75 15.32
C SER A 280 -1.03 9.16 15.68
N ALA A 281 0.27 9.34 15.94
CA ALA A 281 0.82 10.59 16.44
C ALA A 281 0.56 11.79 15.52
N THR A 282 0.66 11.64 14.21
CA THR A 282 0.42 12.70 13.22
C THR A 282 -1.07 13.03 13.00
N HIS A 283 -2.01 12.27 13.56
CA HIS A 283 -3.42 12.67 13.59
C HIS A 283 -3.84 13.27 14.94
N ILE A 284 -2.98 13.17 15.96
CA ILE A 284 -3.25 13.64 17.32
C ILE A 284 -2.45 14.92 17.63
N TRP A 285 -1.19 14.97 17.24
CA TRP A 285 -0.25 16.02 17.62
C TRP A 285 0.43 16.69 16.42
N GLY A 286 0.80 17.96 16.58
CA GLY A 286 1.50 18.73 15.58
C GLY A 286 0.72 19.95 15.08
N TYR A 287 1.31 20.64 14.10
CA TYR A 287 0.75 21.84 13.49
C TYR A 287 0.09 21.53 12.14
N ARG A 288 -0.68 22.47 11.61
CA ARG A 288 -1.30 22.37 10.28
C ARG A 288 -0.87 23.54 9.41
N ASN A 289 -0.57 23.26 8.15
CA ASN A 289 -0.33 24.27 7.12
C ASN A 289 -1.58 24.47 6.25
N TYR A 290 -2.47 23.48 6.20
CA TYR A 290 -3.62 23.44 5.33
C TYR A 290 -4.87 22.98 6.09
N GLU A 291 -6.01 23.51 5.66
CA GLU A 291 -7.31 22.99 6.08
C GLU A 291 -7.64 21.72 5.29
N THR A 292 -7.91 20.65 6.03
CA THR A 292 -8.36 19.33 5.55
C THR A 292 -9.59 18.91 6.35
N SER A 293 -10.39 17.99 5.82
CA SER A 293 -11.57 17.44 6.51
C SER A 293 -11.24 16.50 7.67
N ASP A 294 -10.01 15.98 7.70
CA ASP A 294 -9.46 15.13 8.76
C ASP A 294 -8.63 15.93 9.78
N ASN A 295 -8.15 15.26 10.82
CA ASN A 295 -7.27 15.79 11.85
C ASN A 295 -5.78 15.53 11.59
N SER A 296 -5.37 15.29 10.34
CA SER A 296 -3.94 15.14 9.99
C SER A 296 -3.13 16.39 10.41
N ARG A 297 -1.90 16.17 10.87
CA ARG A 297 -0.99 17.17 11.42
C ARG A 297 0.45 16.88 10.98
N ASN A 298 1.21 17.94 10.81
CA ASN A 298 2.64 17.88 10.58
C ASN A 298 3.37 17.73 11.92
N LEU A 299 4.20 16.70 12.04
CA LEU A 299 4.92 16.35 13.26
C LEU A 299 6.39 16.06 12.96
N TRP A 300 7.27 16.99 13.34
CA TRP A 300 8.65 17.03 12.87
C TRP A 300 9.48 15.80 13.24
N TRP A 301 9.28 15.23 14.43
CA TRP A 301 10.03 14.05 14.86
C TRP A 301 9.59 12.79 14.12
N VAL A 302 8.30 12.68 13.75
CA VAL A 302 7.83 11.65 12.81
C VAL A 302 8.41 11.93 11.43
N GLY A 303 8.49 13.20 11.01
CA GLY A 303 9.11 13.59 9.74
C GLY A 303 10.55 13.10 9.63
N LEU A 304 11.32 13.24 10.71
CA LEU A 304 12.71 12.76 10.78
C LEU A 304 12.79 11.22 10.78
N LEU A 305 12.04 10.56 11.66
CA LEU A 305 12.11 9.09 11.82
C LEU A 305 11.52 8.34 10.62
N ALA A 306 10.46 8.87 10.03
CA ALA A 306 9.72 8.33 8.90
C ALA A 306 10.11 8.99 7.58
N PHE A 307 11.34 9.51 7.47
CA PHE A 307 11.96 9.91 6.20
C PHE A 307 11.23 11.00 5.38
N GLY A 308 10.30 11.74 5.99
CA GLY A 308 9.44 12.75 5.36
C GLY A 308 7.94 12.52 5.54
N GLU A 309 7.52 11.36 6.02
CA GLU A 309 6.09 10.99 6.13
C GLU A 309 5.35 11.68 7.30
N GLY A 310 6.08 12.30 8.23
CA GLY A 310 5.49 13.08 9.32
C GLY A 310 4.93 14.44 8.90
N TRP A 311 5.15 14.89 7.65
CA TRP A 311 4.47 16.08 7.10
C TRP A 311 3.05 15.73 6.63
N HIS A 312 2.28 15.15 7.56
CA HIS A 312 1.06 14.41 7.24
C HIS A 312 -0.11 15.32 6.83
N ASN A 313 -0.23 16.51 7.41
CA ASN A 313 -1.24 17.48 6.98
C ASN A 313 -0.95 18.01 5.57
N ASN A 314 0.32 18.22 5.23
CA ASN A 314 0.70 18.59 3.86
C ASN A 314 0.31 17.49 2.86
N HIS A 315 0.59 16.24 3.22
CA HIS A 315 0.24 15.06 2.44
C HIS A 315 -1.28 14.93 2.25
N HIS A 316 -2.07 15.01 3.32
CA HIS A 316 -3.53 14.89 3.23
C HIS A 316 -4.17 16.00 2.40
N ALA A 317 -3.61 17.21 2.41
CA ALA A 317 -4.05 18.31 1.55
C ALA A 317 -3.71 18.07 0.06
N TYR A 318 -2.61 17.38 -0.24
CA TYR A 318 -2.10 17.19 -1.60
C TYR A 318 -1.56 15.77 -1.84
N GLN A 319 -2.44 14.77 -1.69
CA GLN A 319 -2.08 13.35 -1.61
C GLN A 319 -1.21 12.82 -2.76
N ARG A 320 -1.37 13.37 -3.97
CA ARG A 320 -0.58 12.96 -5.14
C ARG A 320 0.80 13.62 -5.24
N MET A 321 1.08 14.67 -4.48
CA MET A 321 2.38 15.35 -4.55
C MET A 321 3.50 14.42 -4.08
N ALA A 322 4.58 14.36 -4.85
CA ALA A 322 5.74 13.56 -4.51
C ALA A 322 6.54 14.13 -3.34
N GLN A 323 6.40 15.43 -3.07
CA GLN A 323 7.03 16.14 -1.97
C GLN A 323 6.01 16.34 -0.85
N HIS A 324 6.30 15.87 0.36
CA HIS A 324 5.45 16.10 1.54
C HIS A 324 5.91 17.31 2.35
N GLY A 325 7.21 17.63 2.35
CA GLY A 325 7.75 18.82 3.02
C GLY A 325 7.51 20.08 2.20
N HIS A 326 6.68 21.01 2.68
CA HIS A 326 6.29 22.26 2.00
C HIS A 326 6.96 23.52 2.58
N LYS A 327 7.70 23.41 3.68
CA LYS A 327 8.58 24.47 4.22
C LYS A 327 10.05 24.06 4.11
N TRP A 328 10.94 25.04 4.10
CA TRP A 328 12.38 24.82 3.93
C TRP A 328 13.03 23.90 4.99
N TRP A 329 12.44 23.85 6.19
CA TRP A 329 12.90 23.01 7.30
C TRP A 329 12.15 21.66 7.39
N GLU A 330 11.13 21.45 6.56
CA GLU A 330 10.39 20.19 6.51
C GLU A 330 11.18 19.18 5.67
N ILE A 331 12.18 18.55 6.30
CA ILE A 331 13.10 17.61 5.64
C ILE A 331 12.33 16.38 5.13
N ASP A 332 12.48 16.09 3.84
CA ASP A 332 11.83 14.97 3.15
C ASP A 332 12.88 14.20 2.33
N THR A 333 13.53 13.24 2.99
CA THR A 333 14.62 12.47 2.39
C THR A 333 14.13 11.52 1.29
N THR A 334 12.89 11.02 1.40
CA THR A 334 12.29 10.16 0.37
C THR A 334 12.08 10.94 -0.93
N TYR A 335 11.65 12.21 -0.86
CA TYR A 335 11.52 13.05 -2.04
C TYR A 335 12.87 13.30 -2.74
N TRP A 336 13.96 13.45 -1.97
CA TRP A 336 15.30 13.58 -2.57
C TRP A 336 15.69 12.38 -3.40
N VAL A 337 15.29 11.17 -3.00
CA VAL A 337 15.50 9.94 -3.79
C VAL A 337 14.67 9.97 -5.08
N ILE A 338 13.40 10.39 -5.01
CA ILE A 338 12.55 10.53 -6.20
C ILE A 338 13.17 11.54 -7.18
N ASN A 339 13.74 12.64 -6.69
CA ASN A 339 14.45 13.61 -7.52
C ASN A 339 15.72 13.03 -8.14
N ALA A 340 16.52 12.27 -7.39
CA ALA A 340 17.67 11.56 -7.95
C ALA A 340 17.24 10.58 -9.06
N MET A 341 16.18 9.81 -8.84
CA MET A 341 15.61 8.92 -9.86
C MET A 341 15.15 9.69 -11.10
N ARG A 342 14.58 10.88 -10.94
CA ARG A 342 14.20 11.73 -12.07
C ARG A 342 15.41 12.19 -12.87
N LEU A 343 16.46 12.64 -12.18
CA LEU A 343 17.69 13.09 -12.83
C LEU A 343 18.36 11.98 -13.63
N THR A 344 18.26 10.73 -13.18
CA THR A 344 18.80 9.56 -13.89
C THR A 344 17.81 8.95 -14.89
N GLY A 345 16.63 9.54 -15.11
CA GLY A 345 15.60 9.03 -16.02
C GLY A 345 14.85 7.79 -15.54
N LEU A 346 15.01 7.38 -14.28
CA LEU A 346 14.28 6.25 -13.67
C LEU A 346 12.86 6.65 -13.23
N ALA A 347 12.59 7.94 -13.05
CA ALA A 347 11.27 8.47 -12.75
C ALA A 347 10.89 9.59 -13.71
N TRP A 348 9.62 9.62 -14.13
CA TRP A 348 9.04 10.69 -14.95
C TRP A 348 7.62 11.02 -14.47
N ASN A 349 7.01 12.07 -15.03
CA ASN A 349 5.68 12.56 -14.62
C ASN A 349 5.57 12.78 -13.10
N VAL A 350 6.63 13.30 -12.48
CA VAL A 350 6.62 13.56 -11.03
C VAL A 350 5.74 14.77 -10.72
N VAL A 351 4.88 14.63 -9.71
CA VAL A 351 3.92 15.66 -9.31
C VAL A 351 4.54 16.54 -8.21
N ASP A 352 5.16 17.66 -8.57
CA ASP A 352 5.91 18.52 -7.62
C ASP A 352 5.22 19.81 -7.21
N SER A 353 4.10 20.13 -7.84
CA SER A 353 3.42 21.39 -7.58
C SER A 353 1.92 21.20 -7.49
N ARG A 354 1.28 22.15 -6.80
CA ARG A 354 -0.19 22.24 -6.72
C ARG A 354 -0.82 22.28 -8.11
N GLU A 355 -0.15 22.87 -9.10
CA GLU A 355 -0.60 22.89 -10.50
C GLU A 355 -0.40 21.55 -11.22
N GLY A 356 0.64 20.80 -10.86
CA GLY A 356 0.87 19.44 -11.38
C GLY A 356 -0.27 18.47 -11.07
N ILE A 357 -0.94 18.65 -9.93
CA ILE A 357 -2.14 17.87 -9.56
C ILE A 357 -3.25 18.07 -10.60
N LYS A 358 -3.55 19.33 -10.97
CA LYS A 358 -4.61 19.66 -11.95
C LYS A 358 -4.31 19.08 -13.34
N ARG A 359 -3.05 19.15 -13.79
CA ARG A 359 -2.64 18.61 -15.10
C ARG A 359 -2.71 17.08 -15.16
N SER A 360 -2.41 16.39 -14.05
CA SER A 360 -2.49 14.93 -13.97
C SER A 360 -3.94 14.40 -14.00
N ALA A 361 -4.90 15.19 -13.53
CA ALA A 361 -6.32 14.87 -13.59
C ALA A 361 -6.87 14.98 -15.02
N SER A 362 -6.40 15.97 -15.79
CA SER A 362 -6.82 16.18 -17.19
C SER A 362 -6.21 15.19 -18.21
N SER A 363 -5.10 14.52 -17.88
CA SER A 363 -4.48 13.53 -18.77
C SER A 363 -4.98 12.10 -18.54
N ALA A 364 -5.82 11.88 -17.52
CA ALA A 364 -6.39 10.58 -17.16
C ALA A 364 -7.87 10.43 -17.58
N SER A 365 -8.47 11.51 -18.10
CA SER A 365 -9.73 11.53 -18.86
C SER A 365 -9.43 11.42 -20.35
#